data_AF-A0A6L9LZ40-F1
#
_entry.id   AF-A0A6L9LZ40-F1
#
_cell.length_a   1.000
_cell.length_b   1.000
_cell.length_c   1.000
_cell.angle_alpha   90.00
_cell.angle_beta   90.00
_cell.angle_gamma   90.00
#
_symmetry.space_group_name_H-M   'P 1'
#
loop_
_entity.id
_entity.type
_entity.pdbx_description
1 polymer ?
#
loop_
_entity_poly.entity_id
_entity_poly.type
_entity_poly.pdbx_seq_one_letter_code
_entity_poly.pdbx_strand_id
1 'polypeptide(L)'
;MANKFSTYMIVSKTSEFFQSCLDALGMPTMISVCRRKEAQIYRYAQDTAHKDETYQNPADLLVNLMERMDQQGRGKHNLELLRVLADSIGCDVVMRDAAVPDKANVPEELLDDLAPLADLHEAIRRKRSLITVKALAGVVKQEVDEDVAAYAQEVKRNEAG
;
A
#
# COMPACT_ATOMS: atom_id res chain seq x y z
N MET A 1 -25.97 12.56 7.14
CA MET A 1 -25.21 11.60 6.33
C MET A 1 -23.88 11.39 7.02
N ALA A 2 -23.70 10.24 7.68
CA ALA A 2 -22.48 9.94 8.42
C ALA A 2 -21.37 9.57 7.42
N ASN A 3 -20.33 10.39 7.39
CA ASN A 3 -19.12 10.15 6.60
C ASN A 3 -18.33 9.04 7.31
N LYS A 4 -18.53 7.79 6.90
CA LYS A 4 -17.68 6.67 7.33
C LYS A 4 -16.37 6.75 6.54
N PHE A 5 -15.43 7.53 7.03
CA PHE A 5 -14.03 7.26 6.73
C PHE A 5 -13.72 5.89 7.34
N SER A 6 -13.84 4.86 6.51
CA SER A 6 -13.36 3.53 6.82
C SER A 6 -11.87 3.66 7.08
N THR A 7 -11.48 3.54 8.35
CA THR A 7 -10.10 3.41 8.79
C THR A 7 -9.43 2.39 7.88
N TYR A 8 -8.52 2.84 7.01
CA TYR A 8 -7.65 1.94 6.28
C TYR A 8 -6.77 1.26 7.33
N MET A 9 -7.18 0.07 7.78
CA MET A 9 -6.24 -0.83 8.44
C MET A 9 -5.16 -1.11 7.40
N ILE A 10 -3.96 -0.63 7.66
CA ILE A 10 -2.76 -1.16 7.02
C ILE A 10 -2.76 -2.64 7.42
N VAL A 11 -3.21 -3.51 6.51
CA VAL A 11 -3.08 -4.95 6.68
C VAL A 11 -1.58 -5.21 6.70
N SER A 12 -1.03 -5.40 7.90
CA SER A 12 0.41 -5.56 8.09
C SER A 12 0.85 -6.95 7.61
N LYS A 13 -0.08 -7.91 7.55
CA LYS A 13 0.14 -9.30 7.13
C LYS A 13 -1.05 -9.84 6.35
N THR A 14 -0.79 -10.58 5.28
CA THR A 14 -1.81 -11.27 4.44
C THR A 14 -2.78 -12.14 5.25
N SER A 15 -2.35 -12.68 6.40
CA SER A 15 -3.20 -13.44 7.33
C SER A 15 -4.30 -12.60 7.97
N GLU A 16 -4.04 -11.33 8.28
CA GLU A 16 -5.04 -10.40 8.83
C GLU A 16 -6.13 -10.08 7.79
N PHE A 17 -5.76 -10.03 6.51
CA PHE A 17 -6.72 -9.93 5.42
C PHE A 17 -7.64 -11.16 5.38
N PHE A 18 -7.09 -12.37 5.46
CA PHE A 18 -7.90 -13.59 5.45
C PHE A 18 -8.77 -13.73 6.70
N GLN A 19 -8.29 -13.31 7.87
CA GLN A 19 -9.10 -13.23 9.08
C GLN A 19 -10.28 -12.27 8.90
N SER A 20 -10.02 -11.08 8.34
CA SER A 20 -11.07 -10.09 8.04
C SER A 20 -12.10 -10.62 7.05
N CYS A 21 -11.67 -11.35 6.00
CA CYS A 21 -12.58 -12.00 5.06
C CYS A 21 -13.45 -13.07 5.75
N LEU A 22 -12.86 -13.88 6.64
CA LEU A 22 -13.61 -14.90 7.36
C LEU A 22 -14.67 -14.28 8.28
N ASP A 23 -14.32 -13.22 9.00
CA ASP A 23 -15.22 -12.51 9.91
C ASP A 23 -16.38 -11.83 9.15
N ALA A 24 -16.10 -11.27 7.97
CA ALA A 24 -17.09 -10.55 7.17
C ALA A 24 -17.98 -11.47 6.30
N LEU A 25 -17.41 -12.51 5.70
CA LEU A 25 -18.10 -13.34 4.68
C LEU A 25 -18.56 -14.70 5.21
N GLY A 26 -17.98 -15.16 6.32
CA GLY A 26 -18.25 -16.45 6.93
C GLY A 26 -17.62 -17.64 6.19
N MET A 27 -17.49 -18.75 6.93
CA MET A 27 -16.85 -19.98 6.45
C MET A 27 -17.46 -20.56 5.15
N PRO A 28 -18.79 -20.63 4.96
CA PRO A 28 -19.37 -21.20 3.74
C PRO A 28 -18.94 -20.45 2.47
N THR A 29 -18.92 -19.11 2.53
CA THR A 29 -18.49 -18.27 1.41
C THR A 29 -17.01 -18.46 1.12
N MET A 30 -16.17 -18.50 2.16
CA MET A 30 -14.73 -18.72 2.02
C MET A 30 -14.40 -20.08 1.40
N ILE A 31 -15.10 -21.15 1.79
CA ILE A 31 -14.97 -22.48 1.17
C ILE A 31 -15.28 -22.44 -0.32
N SER A 32 -16.36 -21.73 -0.70
CA SER A 32 -16.78 -21.58 -2.09
C SER A 32 -15.75 -20.81 -2.93
N VAL A 33 -15.29 -19.67 -2.42
CA VAL A 33 -14.33 -18.78 -3.11
C VAL A 33 -12.96 -19.44 -3.24
N CYS A 34 -12.40 -19.95 -2.14
CA CYS A 34 -11.06 -20.53 -2.14
C CYS A 34 -11.03 -21.98 -2.65
N ARG A 35 -12.18 -22.64 -2.76
CA ARG A 35 -12.31 -24.07 -3.12
C ARG A 35 -11.42 -24.97 -2.25
N ARG A 36 -11.48 -24.76 -0.94
CA ARG A 36 -10.71 -25.49 0.07
C ARG A 36 -11.59 -25.90 1.25
N LYS A 37 -11.16 -26.94 1.97
CA LYS A 37 -11.83 -27.40 3.19
C LYS A 37 -11.64 -26.38 4.31
N GLU A 38 -12.61 -26.34 5.22
CA GLU A 38 -12.64 -25.48 6.40
C GLU A 38 -11.31 -25.38 7.16
N ALA A 39 -10.67 -26.51 7.46
CA ALA A 39 -9.39 -26.54 8.17
C ALA A 39 -8.27 -25.75 7.45
N GLN A 40 -8.28 -25.74 6.12
CA GLN A 40 -7.31 -24.98 5.33
C GLN A 40 -7.62 -23.48 5.32
N ILE A 41 -8.91 -23.10 5.34
CA ILE A 41 -9.35 -21.71 5.44
C ILE A 41 -8.91 -21.12 6.78
N TYR A 42 -9.10 -21.85 7.88
CA TYR A 42 -8.61 -21.42 9.19
C TYR A 42 -7.09 -21.22 9.22
N ARG A 43 -6.32 -22.06 8.53
CA ARG A 43 -4.87 -21.88 8.42
C ARG A 43 -4.48 -20.60 7.67
N TYR A 44 -5.24 -20.19 6.66
CA TYR A 44 -4.96 -18.94 5.94
C TYR A 44 -5.11 -17.68 6.80
N ALA A 45 -5.97 -17.73 7.81
CA ALA A 45 -6.20 -16.63 8.75
C ALA A 45 -5.25 -16.64 9.96
N GLN A 46 -4.43 -17.68 10.13
CA GLN A 46 -3.46 -17.77 11.23
C GLN A 46 -2.15 -17.07 10.84
N ASP A 47 -1.64 -16.21 11.72
CA ASP A 47 -0.30 -15.66 11.60
C ASP A 47 0.73 -16.78 11.89
N THR A 48 1.45 -17.21 10.86
CA THR A 48 2.44 -18.29 10.94
C THR A 48 3.83 -17.81 11.32
N ALA A 49 4.01 -16.55 11.76
CA ALA A 49 5.32 -16.00 12.10
C ALA A 49 6.13 -16.81 13.15
N HIS A 50 5.50 -17.75 13.85
CA HIS A 50 6.10 -18.53 14.95
C HIS A 50 5.88 -20.06 14.85
N LYS A 51 5.48 -20.59 13.69
CA LYS A 51 5.30 -22.05 13.52
C LYS A 51 6.16 -22.54 12.36
N ASP A 52 6.90 -23.63 12.59
CA ASP A 52 7.73 -24.35 11.60
C ASP A 52 6.95 -24.89 10.38
N GLU A 53 5.64 -24.64 10.30
CA GLU A 53 4.80 -25.02 9.17
C GLU A 53 4.61 -23.85 8.22
N THR A 54 5.22 -23.95 7.04
CA THR A 54 5.14 -22.98 5.93
C THR A 54 3.78 -23.05 5.22
N TYR A 55 2.68 -22.72 5.90
CA TYR A 55 1.39 -22.57 5.22
C TYR A 55 1.27 -21.18 4.60
N GLN A 56 1.41 -21.12 3.28
CA GLN A 56 1.20 -19.89 2.52
C GLN A 56 -0.28 -19.75 2.17
N ASN A 57 -0.87 -18.60 2.49
CA ASN A 57 -2.21 -18.28 2.01
C ASN A 57 -2.16 -17.82 0.54
N PRO A 58 -3.30 -17.78 -0.17
CA PRO A 58 -3.33 -17.36 -1.57
C PRO A 58 -2.71 -15.99 -1.85
N ALA A 59 -2.79 -15.04 -0.90
CA ALA A 59 -2.17 -13.73 -1.06
C ALA A 59 -0.64 -13.83 -0.91
N ASP A 60 -0.13 -14.63 0.02
CA ASP A 60 1.32 -14.92 0.12
C ASP A 60 1.86 -15.55 -1.17
N LEU A 61 1.12 -16.51 -1.73
CA LEU A 61 1.49 -17.15 -2.99
C LEU A 61 1.55 -16.14 -4.13
N LEU A 62 0.60 -15.19 -4.17
CA LEU A 62 0.58 -14.13 -5.17
C LEU A 62 1.77 -13.19 -5.03
N VAL A 63 2.11 -12.77 -3.81
CA VAL A 63 3.32 -11.96 -3.53
C VAL A 63 4.57 -12.68 -3.98
N ASN A 64 4.76 -13.94 -3.58
CA ASN A 64 5.90 -14.76 -4.00
C ASN A 64 5.98 -14.92 -5.53
N LEU A 65 4.84 -15.04 -6.21
CA LEU A 65 4.80 -15.14 -7.67
C LEU A 65 5.24 -13.81 -8.32
N MET A 66 4.76 -12.68 -7.80
CA MET A 66 5.15 -11.36 -8.27
C MET A 66 6.65 -11.11 -8.07
N GLU A 67 7.22 -11.44 -6.92
CA GLU A 67 8.67 -11.32 -6.65
C GLU A 67 9.48 -12.14 -7.66
N ARG A 68 9.08 -13.38 -7.93
CA ARG A 68 9.76 -14.24 -8.93
C ARG A 68 9.64 -13.69 -10.35
N MET A 69 8.48 -13.12 -10.71
CA MET A 69 8.28 -12.47 -12.00
C MET A 69 9.15 -11.22 -12.15
N ASP A 70 9.34 -10.47 -11.07
CA ASP A 70 10.19 -9.28 -11.06
C ASP A 70 11.67 -9.65 -11.22
N GLN A 71 12.14 -10.69 -10.51
CA GLN A 71 13.49 -11.26 -10.66
C GLN A 71 13.79 -11.73 -12.10
N GLN A 72 12.76 -12.08 -12.88
CA GLN A 72 12.88 -12.43 -14.29
C GLN A 72 12.75 -11.23 -15.25
N GLY A 73 12.71 -9.99 -14.73
CA GLY A 73 12.53 -8.77 -15.52
C GLY A 73 11.12 -8.62 -16.10
N ARG A 74 10.12 -9.35 -15.58
CA ARG A 74 8.74 -9.34 -16.05
C ARG A 74 7.80 -8.49 -15.18
N GLY A 75 8.36 -7.59 -14.36
CA GLY A 75 7.62 -6.75 -13.40
C GLY A 75 6.45 -5.94 -13.99
N LYS A 76 6.46 -5.65 -15.30
CA LYS A 76 5.30 -5.04 -15.99
C LYS A 76 3.99 -5.81 -15.78
N HIS A 77 4.04 -7.15 -15.78
CA HIS A 77 2.85 -7.99 -15.58
C HIS A 77 2.33 -7.90 -14.13
N ASN A 78 3.23 -7.66 -13.16
CA ASN A 78 2.84 -7.46 -11.77
C ASN A 78 2.01 -6.17 -11.64
N LEU A 79 2.44 -5.09 -12.31
CA LEU A 79 1.69 -3.82 -12.32
C LEU A 79 0.31 -3.99 -12.97
N GLU A 80 0.22 -4.71 -14.08
CA GLU A 80 -1.06 -4.99 -14.76
C GLU A 80 -2.01 -5.77 -13.85
N LEU A 81 -1.53 -6.80 -13.15
CA LEU A 81 -2.31 -7.55 -12.17
C LEU A 81 -2.78 -6.66 -11.01
N LEU A 82 -1.89 -5.85 -10.43
CA LEU A 82 -2.24 -4.95 -9.34
C LEU A 82 -3.31 -3.93 -9.74
N ARG A 83 -3.26 -3.43 -10.98
CA ARG A 83 -4.31 -2.55 -11.53
C ARG A 83 -5.65 -3.26 -11.63
N VAL A 84 -5.69 -4.52 -12.07
CA VAL A 84 -6.93 -5.32 -12.09
C VAL A 84 -7.50 -5.49 -10.68
N LEU A 85 -6.66 -5.75 -9.68
CA LEU A 85 -7.09 -5.88 -8.29
C LEU A 85 -7.62 -4.55 -7.73
N ALA A 86 -6.93 -3.43 -8.00
CA ALA A 86 -7.34 -2.12 -7.50
C ALA A 86 -8.62 -1.61 -8.18
N ASP A 87 -8.78 -1.83 -9.48
CA ASP A 87 -9.99 -1.46 -10.22
C ASP A 87 -11.24 -2.12 -9.63
N SER A 88 -11.11 -3.36 -9.11
CA SER A 88 -12.21 -4.07 -8.46
C SER A 88 -12.78 -3.38 -7.21
N ILE A 89 -12.01 -2.47 -6.60
CA ILE A 89 -12.41 -1.66 -5.43
C ILE A 89 -12.45 -0.16 -5.73
N GLY A 90 -12.35 0.25 -7.00
CA GLY A 90 -12.35 1.65 -7.42
C GLY A 90 -11.09 2.42 -7.02
N CYS A 91 -9.96 1.74 -6.93
CA CYS A 91 -8.64 2.33 -6.65
C CYS A 91 -7.75 2.29 -7.89
N ASP A 92 -6.80 3.22 -7.98
CA ASP A 92 -5.75 3.24 -9.00
C ASP A 92 -4.41 2.80 -8.41
N VAL A 93 -3.63 2.06 -9.21
CA VAL A 93 -2.23 1.74 -8.90
C VAL A 93 -1.31 2.58 -9.76
N VAL A 94 -0.59 3.46 -9.09
CA VAL A 94 0.48 4.27 -9.69
C VAL A 94 1.80 3.66 -9.23
N MET A 95 2.73 3.44 -10.18
CA MET A 95 4.10 3.13 -9.79
C MET A 95 4.62 4.30 -8.99
N ARG A 96 5.20 4.05 -7.81
CA ARG A 96 6.00 5.08 -7.18
C ARG A 96 7.16 5.33 -8.11
N ASP A 97 7.18 6.49 -8.75
CA ASP A 97 8.46 7.03 -9.22
C ASP A 97 9.37 7.08 -7.99
N ALA A 98 10.65 6.74 -8.16
CA ALA A 98 11.57 6.83 -7.03
C ALA A 98 11.61 8.31 -6.64
N ALA A 99 10.93 8.65 -5.55
CA ALA A 99 11.12 9.92 -4.88
C ALA A 99 12.60 9.98 -4.49
N VAL A 100 13.33 10.92 -5.09
CA VAL A 100 14.75 11.11 -4.85
C VAL A 100 14.84 12.36 -3.97
N PRO A 101 15.19 12.19 -2.67
CA PRO A 101 15.47 13.32 -1.80
C PRO A 101 16.47 14.27 -2.48
N ASP A 102 16.14 15.55 -2.54
CA ASP A 102 16.97 16.58 -3.17
C ASP A 102 17.70 17.47 -2.14
N LYS A 103 17.42 17.28 -0.84
CA LYS A 103 18.07 17.94 0.29
C LYS A 103 19.10 17.06 0.99
N ALA A 104 19.90 17.71 1.83
CA ALA A 104 21.04 17.07 2.48
C ALA A 104 20.65 16.19 3.67
N ASN A 105 19.48 16.43 4.28
CA ASN A 105 19.03 15.75 5.49
C ASN A 105 17.50 15.79 5.63
N VAL A 106 16.96 14.87 6.44
CA VAL A 106 15.51 14.74 6.68
C VAL A 106 14.87 16.03 7.20
N PRO A 107 15.46 16.77 8.16
CA PRO A 107 14.89 18.06 8.58
C PRO A 107 14.72 19.09 7.46
N GLU A 108 15.61 19.11 6.46
CA GLU A 108 15.50 20.01 5.31
C GLU A 108 14.41 19.56 4.33
N GLU A 109 14.27 18.26 4.07
CA GLU A 109 13.16 17.71 3.26
C GLU A 109 11.79 18.08 3.86
N LEU A 110 11.62 17.87 5.17
CA LEU A 110 10.35 18.13 5.87
C LEU A 110 9.91 19.60 5.82
N LEU A 111 10.83 20.53 5.50
CA LEU A 111 10.50 21.95 5.36
C LEU A 111 9.95 22.29 3.97
N ASP A 112 10.32 21.54 2.93
CA ASP A 112 9.91 21.81 1.55
C ASP A 112 8.41 21.55 1.36
N ASP A 113 7.87 20.56 2.07
CA ASP A 113 6.46 20.22 2.22
C ASP A 113 5.54 21.42 2.55
N LEU A 114 6.05 22.39 3.31
CA LEU A 114 5.23 23.46 3.91
C LEU A 114 4.63 24.39 2.87
N ALA A 115 5.40 24.78 1.85
CA ALA A 115 4.94 25.72 0.83
C ALA A 115 3.91 25.08 -0.14
N PRO A 116 4.16 23.90 -0.72
CA PRO A 116 3.18 23.17 -1.52
C PRO A 116 1.89 22.87 -0.75
N LEU A 117 1.98 22.51 0.52
CA LEU A 117 0.81 22.26 1.36
C LEU A 117 -0.01 23.54 1.59
N ALA A 118 0.65 24.67 1.85
CA ALA A 118 -0.02 25.96 1.97
C ALA A 118 -0.73 26.36 0.66
N ASP A 119 -0.10 26.16 -0.49
CA ASP A 119 -0.66 26.46 -1.81
C ASP A 119 -1.89 25.59 -2.11
N LEU A 120 -1.83 24.30 -1.79
CA LEU A 120 -2.98 23.39 -1.90
C LEU A 120 -4.15 23.87 -1.03
N HIS A 121 -3.89 24.17 0.24
CA HIS A 121 -4.91 24.65 1.17
C HIS A 121 -5.56 25.96 0.69
N GLU A 122 -4.75 26.88 0.18
CA GLU A 122 -5.26 28.16 -0.35
C GLU A 122 -6.09 27.96 -1.63
N ALA A 123 -5.67 27.06 -2.53
CA ALA A 123 -6.43 26.72 -3.73
C ALA A 123 -7.81 26.13 -3.40
N ILE A 124 -7.88 25.26 -2.39
CA ILE A 124 -9.14 24.69 -1.88
C ILE A 124 -10.00 25.80 -1.25
N ARG A 125 -9.41 26.63 -0.38
CA ARG A 125 -10.11 27.75 0.29
C ARG A 125 -10.73 28.72 -0.71
N ARG A 126 -10.01 29.02 -1.80
CA ARG A 126 -10.46 29.89 -2.89
C ARG A 126 -11.39 29.20 -3.90
N LYS A 127 -11.75 27.92 -3.69
CA LYS A 127 -12.59 27.12 -4.60
C LYS A 127 -12.07 27.14 -6.04
N ARG A 128 -10.75 26.98 -6.21
CA ARG A 128 -10.13 26.83 -7.54
C ARG A 128 -10.66 25.59 -8.25
N SER A 129 -10.38 25.50 -9.55
CA SER A 129 -10.82 24.36 -10.37
C SER A 129 -10.28 23.03 -9.82
N LEU A 130 -11.05 21.95 -10.00
CA LEU A 130 -10.66 20.62 -9.53
C LEU A 130 -9.35 20.15 -10.18
N ILE A 131 -9.08 20.53 -11.43
CA ILE A 131 -7.82 20.22 -12.12
C ILE A 131 -6.64 20.86 -11.39
N THR A 132 -6.77 22.14 -11.01
CA THR A 132 -5.74 22.86 -10.24
C THR A 132 -5.51 22.23 -8.88
N VAL A 133 -6.58 21.87 -8.17
CA VAL A 133 -6.48 21.23 -6.85
C VAL A 133 -5.80 19.86 -6.96
N LYS A 134 -6.14 19.07 -7.99
CA LYS A 134 -5.51 17.77 -8.23
C LYS A 134 -4.02 17.90 -8.58
N ALA A 135 -3.63 18.90 -9.36
CA ALA A 135 -2.23 19.14 -9.70
C ALA A 135 -1.42 19.50 -8.44
N LEU A 136 -1.91 20.43 -7.62
CA LEU A 136 -1.25 20.82 -6.36
C LEU A 136 -1.19 19.66 -5.36
N ALA A 137 -2.24 18.84 -5.28
CA ALA A 137 -2.22 17.63 -4.48
C ALA A 137 -1.23 16.58 -5.00
N GLY A 138 -0.91 16.59 -6.30
CA GLY A 138 0.16 15.77 -6.87
C GLY A 138 1.53 16.21 -6.37
N VAL A 139 1.80 17.52 -6.35
CA VAL A 139 3.06 18.09 -5.83
C VAL A 139 3.24 17.73 -4.36
N VAL A 140 2.26 18.01 -3.51
CA VAL A 140 2.34 17.68 -2.07
C VAL A 140 2.61 16.20 -1.82
N LYS A 141 2.02 15.30 -2.63
CA LYS A 141 2.29 13.86 -2.49
C LYS A 141 3.73 13.49 -2.84
N GLN A 142 4.31 14.18 -3.82
CA GLN A 142 5.68 13.93 -4.22
C GLN A 142 6.66 14.35 -3.11
N GLU A 143 6.50 15.54 -2.54
CA GLU A 143 7.34 16.03 -1.44
C GLU A 143 7.28 15.08 -0.23
N VAL A 144 6.07 14.66 0.15
CA VAL A 144 5.88 13.65 1.22
C VAL A 144 6.52 12.30 0.88
N ASP A 145 6.52 11.88 -0.39
CA ASP A 145 7.22 10.66 -0.80
C ASP A 145 8.75 10.84 -0.71
N GLU A 146 9.29 12.04 -0.95
CA GLU A 146 10.71 12.41 -0.82
C GLU A 146 11.13 12.41 0.67
N ASP A 147 10.32 12.94 1.57
CA ASP A 147 10.50 12.86 3.03
C ASP A 147 10.67 11.41 3.51
N VAL A 148 9.75 10.54 3.10
CA VAL A 148 9.75 9.12 3.48
C VAL A 148 10.98 8.42 2.91
N ALA A 149 11.39 8.76 1.68
CA ALA A 149 12.60 8.23 1.08
C ALA A 149 13.87 8.68 1.82
N ALA A 150 13.96 9.95 2.23
CA ALA A 150 15.07 10.49 2.99
C ALA A 150 15.19 9.81 4.36
N TYR A 151 14.08 9.65 5.07
CA TYR A 151 14.06 8.95 6.34
C TYR A 151 14.45 7.47 6.21
N ALA A 152 13.97 6.78 5.18
CA ALA A 152 14.35 5.40 4.90
C ALA A 152 15.87 5.25 4.63
N GLN A 153 16.50 6.23 3.98
CA GLN A 153 17.96 6.26 3.78
C GLN A 153 18.71 6.48 5.11
N GLU A 154 18.23 7.38 5.97
CA GLU A 154 18.81 7.64 7.28
C GLU A 154 18.75 6.40 8.19
N VAL A 155 17.60 5.72 8.24
CA VAL A 155 17.44 4.46 9.00
C VAL A 155 18.44 3.41 8.54
N LYS A 156 18.54 3.16 7.23
CA LYS A 156 19.51 2.18 6.69
C LYS A 156 20.96 2.53 7.03
N ARG A 157 21.31 3.82 7.01
CA ARG A 157 22.67 4.28 7.38
C ARG A 157 22.96 4.01 8.86
N ASN A 158 21.97 4.18 9.73
CA ASN A 158 22.11 3.94 11.17
C ASN A 158 22.14 2.45 11.53
N GLU A 159 21.54 1.58 10.72
CA GLU A 159 21.60 0.12 10.89
C GLU A 159 22.89 -0.51 10.35
N ALA A 160 23.58 0.16 9.42
CA ALA A 160 24.81 -0.32 8.80
C ALA A 160 26.10 0.13 9.51
N GLY A 161 26.00 1.01 10.51
CA GLY A 161 27.11 1.50 11.34
C GLY A 161 27.12 0.88 12.72
#